data_AF-A0A944FYS8-F1
#
_entry.id   AF-A0A944FYS8-F1
#
_cell.length_a   1.000
_cell.length_b   1.000
_cell.length_c   1.000
_cell.angle_alpha   90.00
_cell.angle_beta   90.00
_cell.angle_gamma   90.00
#
_symmetry.space_group_name_H-M   'P 1'
#
loop_
_entity.id
_entity.type
_entity.pdbx_description
1 polymer ?
#
loop_
_entity_poly.entity_id
_entity_poly.type
_entity_poly.pdbx_seq_one_letter_code
_entity_poly.pdbx_strand_id
1 'polypeptide(L)'
;MFISMLQIIKDMFLFTGYLSSKMSFPEALSAEDEAKYIALYEKGDMEARQELIVHNLRLVAHIAKKYGQGNEIEDLISIGSIGLIKAVNTFNRGKGTALAAYAAKCIENAILSQRNKRWLRWRNGCLLRQNGACWREWESAAIF
;
A
#
# COMPACT_ATOMS: atom_id res chain seq x y z
N MET A 1 -18.84 -44.20 1.69
CA MET A 1 -19.59 -42.94 1.83
C MET A 1 -19.11 -42.07 2.97
N PHE A 2 -19.05 -42.55 4.23
CA PHE A 2 -18.57 -41.75 5.37
C PHE A 2 -17.08 -41.34 5.27
N ILE A 3 -16.21 -42.24 4.81
CA ILE A 3 -14.78 -41.97 4.60
C ILE A 3 -14.58 -40.89 3.52
N SER A 4 -15.32 -41.00 2.41
CA SER A 4 -15.32 -40.03 1.31
C SER A 4 -15.78 -38.63 1.76
N MET A 5 -16.79 -38.56 2.63
CA MET A 5 -17.23 -37.30 3.26
C MET A 5 -16.15 -36.66 4.14
N LEU A 6 -15.43 -37.48 4.93
CA LEU A 6 -14.32 -36.99 5.76
C LEU A 6 -13.14 -36.50 4.91
N GLN A 7 -12.89 -37.11 3.74
CA GLN A 7 -11.90 -36.63 2.79
C GLN A 7 -12.24 -35.22 2.29
N ILE A 8 -13.49 -35.00 1.85
CA ILE A 8 -13.94 -33.70 1.34
C ILE A 8 -13.85 -32.61 2.41
N ILE A 9 -14.17 -32.93 3.67
CA ILE A 9 -14.03 -31.99 4.78
C ILE A 9 -12.55 -31.64 5.01
N LYS A 10 -11.65 -32.62 5.00
CA LYS A 10 -10.20 -32.36 5.11
C LYS A 10 -9.68 -31.51 3.96
N ASP A 11 -10.09 -31.80 2.74
CA ASP A 11 -9.68 -31.05 1.55
C ASP A 11 -10.22 -29.61 1.57
N MET A 12 -11.45 -29.40 2.07
CA MET A 12 -12.02 -28.07 2.30
C MET A 12 -11.23 -27.28 3.35
N PHE A 13 -10.87 -27.91 4.47
CA PHE A 13 -10.06 -27.28 5.51
C PHE A 13 -8.63 -26.98 5.01
N LEU A 14 -8.00 -27.90 4.29
CA LEU A 14 -6.69 -27.70 3.66
C LEU A 14 -6.73 -26.58 2.61
N PHE A 15 -7.80 -26.50 1.82
CA PHE A 15 -8.02 -25.43 0.85
C PHE A 15 -8.17 -24.07 1.53
N THR A 16 -8.95 -23.98 2.61
CA THR A 16 -9.06 -22.73 3.39
C THR A 16 -7.73 -22.31 4.04
N GLY A 17 -6.96 -23.27 4.56
CA GLY A 17 -5.61 -23.01 5.09
C GLY A 17 -4.64 -22.53 4.00
N TYR A 18 -4.70 -23.11 2.80
CA TYR A 18 -3.90 -22.69 1.65
C TYR A 18 -4.27 -21.29 1.15
N LEU A 19 -5.56 -20.94 1.12
CA LEU A 19 -6.00 -19.58 0.79
C LEU A 19 -5.55 -18.57 1.85
N SER A 20 -5.61 -18.93 3.13
CA SER A 20 -5.10 -18.09 4.21
C SER A 20 -3.57 -17.90 4.12
N SER A 21 -2.84 -18.92 3.64
CA SER A 21 -1.38 -18.86 3.45
C SER A 21 -0.95 -17.93 2.32
N LYS A 22 -1.82 -17.58 1.36
CA LYS A 22 -1.45 -16.67 0.26
C LYS A 22 -1.21 -15.22 0.69
N MET A 23 -1.55 -14.84 1.92
CA MET A 23 -1.19 -13.55 2.51
C MET A 23 0.15 -13.58 3.27
N SER A 24 0.94 -14.65 3.14
CA SER A 24 2.31 -14.68 3.67
C SER A 24 3.21 -13.80 2.79
N PHE A 25 3.20 -12.50 3.07
CA PHE A 25 4.18 -11.57 2.51
C PHE A 25 5.59 -12.09 2.80
N PRO A 26 6.53 -11.97 1.84
CA PRO A 26 7.87 -12.49 2.04
C PRO A 26 8.56 -11.78 3.21
N GLU A 27 9.55 -12.45 3.79
CA GLU A 27 10.32 -11.87 4.89
C GLU A 27 11.04 -10.60 4.45
N ALA A 28 11.29 -9.69 5.41
CA ALA A 28 12.04 -8.48 5.11
C ALA A 28 13.45 -8.85 4.63
N LEU A 29 13.98 -8.09 3.67
CA LEU A 29 15.35 -8.29 3.20
C LEU A 29 16.35 -8.06 4.33
N SER A 30 17.47 -8.76 4.24
CA SER A 30 18.67 -8.38 4.98
C SER A 30 19.14 -6.99 4.52
N ALA A 31 19.85 -6.26 5.39
CA ALA A 31 20.39 -4.95 5.05
C ALA A 31 21.40 -5.01 3.87
N GLU A 32 22.09 -6.16 3.73
CA GLU A 32 23.05 -6.41 2.66
C GLU A 32 22.34 -6.61 1.31
N ASP A 33 21.28 -7.43 1.28
CA ASP A 33 20.47 -7.65 0.09
C ASP A 33 19.76 -6.36 -0.33
N GLU A 34 19.21 -5.60 0.62
CA GLU A 34 18.56 -4.33 0.33
C GLU A 34 19.53 -3.37 -0.39
N ALA A 35 20.76 -3.25 0.11
CA ALA A 35 21.79 -2.43 -0.52
C ALA A 35 22.16 -2.93 -1.93
N LYS A 36 22.16 -4.25 -2.15
CA LYS A 36 22.40 -4.86 -3.46
C LYS A 36 21.29 -4.53 -4.46
N TYR A 37 20.03 -4.70 -4.09
CA TYR A 37 18.90 -4.39 -4.99
C TYR A 37 18.77 -2.90 -5.26
N ILE A 38 19.07 -2.04 -4.28
CA ILE A 38 19.13 -0.59 -4.51
C ILE A 38 20.20 -0.26 -5.57
N ALA A 39 21.40 -0.84 -5.47
CA ALA A 39 22.46 -0.61 -6.43
C ALA A 39 22.14 -1.18 -7.84
N LEU A 40 21.37 -2.27 -7.92
CA LEU A 40 20.86 -2.80 -9.20
C LEU A 40 19.78 -1.89 -9.80
N TYR A 41 18.87 -1.39 -8.97
CA TYR A 41 17.85 -0.45 -9.41
C TYR A 41 18.45 0.87 -9.92
N GLU A 42 19.49 1.38 -9.26
CA GLU A 42 20.25 2.55 -9.73
C GLU A 42 20.90 2.33 -11.12
N LYS A 43 21.16 1.07 -11.50
CA LYS A 43 21.62 0.68 -12.84
C LYS A 43 20.49 0.49 -13.85
N GLY A 44 19.23 0.69 -13.45
CA GLY A 44 18.05 0.58 -14.30
C GLY A 44 17.35 -0.78 -14.26
N ASP A 45 17.68 -1.65 -13.30
CA ASP A 45 17.04 -2.96 -13.16
C ASP A 45 15.64 -2.84 -12.54
N MET A 46 14.62 -3.17 -13.33
CA MET A 46 13.21 -3.10 -12.91
C MET A 46 12.78 -4.30 -12.06
N GLU A 47 13.48 -5.44 -12.13
CA GLU A 47 13.21 -6.59 -11.27
C GLU A 47 13.65 -6.27 -9.84
N ALA A 48 14.82 -5.64 -9.68
CA ALA A 48 15.29 -5.18 -8.38
C ALA A 48 14.31 -4.22 -7.69
N ARG A 49 13.67 -3.34 -8.47
CA ARG A 49 12.59 -2.46 -7.96
C ARG A 49 11.41 -3.27 -7.44
N GLN A 50 10.99 -4.30 -8.17
CA GLN A 50 9.85 -5.13 -7.81
C GLN A 50 10.12 -5.89 -6.51
N GLU A 51 11.32 -6.47 -6.37
CA GLU A 51 11.75 -7.13 -5.13
C GLU A 51 11.71 -6.18 -3.94
N LEU A 52 12.28 -4.97 -4.09
CA LEU A 52 12.24 -3.95 -3.03
C LEU A 52 10.80 -3.60 -2.60
N ILE A 53 9.86 -3.50 -3.55
CA ILE A 53 8.45 -3.21 -3.25
C ILE A 53 7.81 -4.40 -2.51
N VAL A 54 7.93 -5.61 -3.06
CA VAL A 54 7.25 -6.82 -2.57
C VAL A 54 7.63 -7.12 -1.12
N HIS A 55 8.92 -7.06 -0.81
CA HIS A 55 9.42 -7.34 0.54
C HIS A 55 9.09 -6.25 1.57
N ASN A 56 8.78 -5.02 1.11
CA ASN A 56 8.34 -3.93 1.98
C ASN A 56 6.80 -3.83 2.12
N LEU A 57 6.01 -4.71 1.48
CA LEU A 57 4.55 -4.69 1.61
C LEU A 57 4.04 -4.93 3.04
N ARG A 58 4.80 -5.69 3.85
CA ARG A 58 4.48 -5.92 5.27
C ARG A 58 4.38 -4.62 6.06
N LEU A 59 5.25 -3.66 5.73
CA LEU A 59 5.27 -2.34 6.35
C LEU A 59 3.97 -1.59 6.05
N VAL A 60 3.46 -1.67 4.82
CA VAL A 60 2.21 -1.02 4.40
C VAL A 60 1.04 -1.55 5.21
N ALA A 61 0.90 -2.88 5.32
CA ALA A 61 -0.18 -3.49 6.10
C ALA A 61 -0.13 -3.08 7.58
N HIS A 62 1.07 -3.03 8.16
CA HIS A 62 1.26 -2.61 9.55
C HIS A 62 0.86 -1.14 9.76
N ILE A 63 1.29 -0.25 8.87
CA ILE A 63 0.95 1.18 8.95
C ILE A 63 -0.54 1.40 8.69
N ALA A 64 -1.14 0.73 7.71
CA ALA A 64 -2.57 0.86 7.41
C ALA A 64 -3.45 0.53 8.64
N LYS A 65 -3.10 -0.53 9.40
CA LYS A 65 -3.79 -0.92 10.63
C LYS A 65 -3.77 0.15 11.74
N LYS A 66 -2.78 1.05 11.72
CA LYS A 66 -2.71 2.19 12.66
C LYS A 66 -3.75 3.27 12.34
N TYR A 67 -4.15 3.42 11.09
CA TYR A 67 -4.98 4.55 10.63
C TYR A 67 -6.45 4.19 10.35
N GLY A 68 -6.81 2.92 10.21
CA GLY A 68 -8.18 2.49 9.95
C GLY A 68 -8.56 1.20 10.66
N GLN A 69 -9.85 0.88 10.67
CA GLN A 69 -10.43 -0.32 11.28
C GLN A 69 -11.44 -0.96 10.31
N GLY A 70 -11.57 -2.28 10.36
CA GLY A 70 -12.51 -3.02 9.50
C GLY A 70 -12.24 -2.78 8.00
N ASN A 71 -13.29 -2.45 7.25
CA ASN A 71 -13.25 -2.34 5.78
C ASN A 71 -12.36 -1.18 5.26
N GLU A 72 -12.08 -0.16 6.07
CA GLU A 72 -11.21 0.95 5.65
C GLU A 72 -9.75 0.53 5.49
N ILE A 73 -9.35 -0.59 6.08
CA ILE A 73 -7.96 -1.07 6.02
C ILE A 73 -7.56 -1.43 4.59
N GLU A 74 -8.46 -2.01 3.79
CA GLU A 74 -8.17 -2.42 2.40
C GLU A 74 -7.89 -1.21 1.50
N ASP A 75 -8.68 -0.15 1.66
CA ASP A 75 -8.47 1.13 0.96
C ASP A 75 -7.14 1.76 1.38
N LEU A 76 -6.84 1.75 2.68
CA LEU A 76 -5.59 2.29 3.23
C LEU A 76 -4.36 1.50 2.76
N ILE A 77 -4.45 0.18 2.62
CA ILE A 77 -3.39 -0.63 2.04
C ILE A 77 -3.15 -0.22 0.58
N SER A 78 -4.22 -0.03 -0.20
CA SER A 78 -4.11 0.39 -1.61
C SER A 78 -3.44 1.75 -1.74
N ILE A 79 -3.86 2.75 -0.94
CA ILE A 79 -3.25 4.09 -0.90
C ILE A 79 -1.79 4.01 -0.42
N GLY A 80 -1.54 3.21 0.61
CA GLY A 80 -0.22 3.01 1.19
C GLY A 80 0.75 2.36 0.20
N SER A 81 0.31 1.39 -0.61
CA SER A 81 1.12 0.77 -1.65
C SER A 81 1.56 1.77 -2.73
N ILE A 82 0.70 2.73 -3.10
CA ILE A 82 1.10 3.83 -3.99
C ILE A 82 2.19 4.69 -3.31
N GLY A 83 2.06 4.96 -2.01
CA GLY A 83 3.07 5.65 -1.22
C GLY A 83 4.41 4.91 -1.16
N LEU A 84 4.38 3.58 -1.02
CA LEU A 84 5.58 2.73 -1.04
C LEU A 84 6.26 2.75 -2.40
N ILE A 85 5.51 2.58 -3.48
CA ILE A 85 6.03 2.65 -4.85
C ILE A 85 6.72 4.00 -5.08
N LYS A 86 6.08 5.09 -4.65
CA LYS A 86 6.67 6.43 -4.74
C LYS A 86 7.97 6.51 -3.93
N ALA A 87 8.00 5.95 -2.73
CA ALA A 87 9.19 5.94 -1.89
C ALA A 87 10.37 5.24 -2.56
N VAL A 88 10.16 4.05 -3.13
CA VAL A 88 11.20 3.29 -3.85
C VAL A 88 11.69 4.08 -5.07
N ASN A 89 10.76 4.68 -5.82
CA ASN A 89 11.12 5.47 -7.01
C ASN A 89 11.94 6.73 -6.68
N THR A 90 11.72 7.36 -5.53
CA THR A 90 12.39 8.62 -5.14
C THR A 90 13.45 8.44 -4.06
N PHE A 91 13.77 7.19 -3.70
CA PHE A 91 14.76 6.90 -2.68
C PHE A 91 16.16 7.31 -3.16
N ASN A 92 16.97 7.85 -2.24
CA ASN A 92 18.35 8.21 -2.53
C ASN A 92 19.22 7.81 -1.34
N ARG A 93 20.19 6.92 -1.61
CA ARG A 93 21.12 6.37 -0.62
C ARG A 93 22.01 7.44 0.04
N GLY A 94 22.27 8.56 -0.64
CA GLY A 94 23.11 9.65 -0.14
C GLY A 94 22.54 10.39 1.07
N LYS A 95 21.26 10.20 1.41
CA LYS A 95 20.61 10.86 2.55
C LYS A 95 20.80 10.15 3.90
N GLY A 96 21.49 9.00 3.92
CA GLY A 96 21.82 8.28 5.17
C GLY A 96 20.63 7.72 5.94
N THR A 97 19.45 7.64 5.32
CA THR A 97 18.25 7.06 5.94
C THR A 97 17.98 5.69 5.35
N ALA A 98 17.57 4.74 6.19
CA ALA A 98 17.17 3.41 5.74
C ALA A 98 15.93 3.49 4.84
N LEU A 99 15.84 2.62 3.83
CA LEU A 99 14.72 2.61 2.88
C LEU A 99 13.39 2.43 3.62
N ALA A 100 13.33 1.49 4.57
CA ALA A 100 12.14 1.23 5.38
C ALA A 100 11.65 2.48 6.14
N ALA A 101 12.55 3.27 6.72
CA ALA A 101 12.20 4.50 7.45
C ALA A 101 11.66 5.59 6.50
N TYR A 102 12.29 5.75 5.33
CA TYR A 102 11.81 6.67 4.31
C TYR A 102 10.46 6.24 3.73
N ALA A 103 10.30 4.94 3.45
CA ALA A 103 9.06 4.33 2.98
C ALA A 103 7.93 4.54 3.98
N ALA A 104 8.16 4.32 5.28
CA ALA A 104 7.17 4.56 6.32
C ALA A 104 6.62 5.99 6.27
N LYS A 105 7.51 7.00 6.17
CA LYS A 105 7.13 8.41 6.05
C LYS A 105 6.26 8.67 4.81
N CYS A 106 6.62 8.07 3.68
CA CYS A 106 5.89 8.24 2.42
C CYS A 106 4.49 7.58 2.46
N ILE A 107 4.39 6.39 3.07
CA ILE A 107 3.13 5.67 3.27
C ILE A 107 2.18 6.49 4.17
N GLU A 108 2.68 6.98 5.32
CA GLU A 108 1.88 7.83 6.22
C GLU A 108 1.41 9.10 5.50
N ASN A 109 2.29 9.75 4.75
CA ASN A 109 1.94 10.95 3.99
C ASN A 109 0.87 10.68 2.92
N ALA A 110 0.92 9.52 2.23
CA ALA A 110 -0.09 9.16 1.23
C ALA A 110 -1.47 8.98 1.88
N ILE A 111 -1.52 8.26 3.00
CA ILE A 111 -2.76 8.05 3.78
C ILE A 111 -3.33 9.39 4.28
N LEU A 112 -2.50 10.23 4.90
CA LEU A 112 -2.92 11.52 5.43
C LEU A 112 -3.36 12.49 4.31
N SER A 113 -2.66 12.49 3.18
CA SER A 113 -3.01 13.32 2.02
C SER A 113 -4.39 12.97 1.47
N GLN A 114 -4.71 11.68 1.36
CA GLN A 114 -6.03 11.25 0.89
C GLN A 114 -7.16 11.76 1.81
N ARG A 115 -6.96 11.66 3.14
CA ARG A 115 -7.93 12.16 4.11
C ARG A 115 -8.13 13.68 3.99
N ASN A 116 -7.04 14.42 3.81
CA ASN A 116 -7.08 15.87 3.63
C ASN A 116 -7.78 16.27 2.31
N LYS A 117 -7.51 15.55 1.20
CA LYS A 117 -8.21 15.77 -0.08
C LYS A 117 -9.72 15.53 0.05
N ARG A 118 -10.13 14.47 0.76
CA ARG A 118 -11.54 14.19 1.04
C ARG A 118 -12.21 15.33 1.81
N TRP A 119 -11.53 15.87 2.82
CA TRP A 119 -12.02 17.04 3.57
C TRP A 119 -12.10 18.30 2.72
N LEU A 120 -11.08 18.59 1.92
CA LEU A 120 -11.08 19.74 0.99
C LEU A 120 -12.20 19.64 -0.03
N ARG A 121 -12.44 18.46 -0.59
CA ARG A 121 -13.54 18.21 -1.54
C ARG A 121 -14.90 18.46 -0.90
N TRP A 122 -15.09 18.01 0.34
CA TRP A 122 -16.32 18.29 1.10
C TRP A 122 -16.48 19.80 1.37
N ARG A 123 -15.44 20.46 1.87
CA ARG A 123 -15.46 21.90 2.17
C ARG A 123 -15.79 22.73 0.93
N ASN A 124 -15.11 22.46 -0.18
CA ASN A 124 -15.33 23.16 -1.44
C ASN A 124 -16.74 22.86 -1.99
N GLY A 125 -17.21 21.62 -1.88
CA GLY A 125 -18.58 21.24 -2.21
C GLY A 125 -19.65 22.02 -1.43
N CYS A 126 -19.43 22.24 -0.12
CA CYS A 126 -20.31 23.07 0.71
C CYS A 126 -20.29 24.55 0.30
N LEU A 127 -19.12 25.10 -0.02
CA LEU A 127 -18.98 26.48 -0.50
C LEU A 127 -19.69 26.69 -1.84
N LEU A 128 -19.54 25.75 -2.78
CA LEU A 128 -20.21 25.82 -4.09
C LEU A 128 -21.72 25.75 -3.95
N ARG A 129 -22.23 24.93 -3.03
CA ARG A 129 -23.66 24.84 -2.73
C ARG A 129 -24.21 26.15 -2.16
N GLN A 130 -23.46 26.88 -1.34
CA GLN A 130 -23.86 28.20 -0.84
C GLN A 130 -23.88 29.27 -1.93
N ASN A 131 -22.97 29.16 -2.91
CA ASN A 131 -22.84 30.11 -4.01
C ASN A 131 -23.64 29.73 -5.28
N GLY A 132 -24.50 28.71 -5.22
CA GLY A 132 -25.32 28.28 -6.36
C GLY A 132 -24.55 27.68 -7.54
N ALA A 133 -23.28 27.32 -7.35
CA ALA A 133 -22.42 26.76 -8.41
C ALA A 133 -22.60 25.24 -8.56
N CYS A 134 -22.63 24.75 -9.80
CA CYS A 134 -22.88 23.35 -10.13
C CYS A 134 -21.61 22.49 -9.95
N TRP A 135 -21.75 21.33 -9.30
CA TRP A 135 -20.65 20.42 -8.95
C TRP A 135 -19.83 19.88 -10.13
N ARG A 136 -20.39 19.86 -11.35
CA ARG A 136 -19.80 19.17 -12.51
C ARG A 136 -18.49 19.80 -13.03
N GLU A 137 -18.25 21.09 -12.77
CA GLU A 137 -17.03 21.78 -13.23
C GLU A 137 -15.79 21.48 -12.36
N TRP A 138 -15.99 21.00 -11.13
CA TRP A 138 -14.91 20.81 -10.16
C TRP A 138 -14.20 19.46 -10.26
N GLU A 139 -14.89 18.41 -10.70
CA GLU A 139 -14.26 17.08 -10.84
C GLU A 139 -13.18 17.06 -11.93
N SER A 140 -13.30 17.89 -12.97
CA SER A 140 -12.27 18.01 -14.03
C SER A 140 -11.02 18.75 -13.57
N ALA A 141 -11.11 19.64 -12.57
CA ALA A 141 -9.98 20.44 -12.09
C ALA A 141 -9.17 19.75 -10.98
N ALA A 142 -9.75 18.80 -10.25
CA ALA A 142 -9.11 18.14 -9.10
C ALA A 142 -8.35 16.85 -9.44
N ILE A 143 -8.37 16.42 -10.70
CA ILE A 143 -7.68 15.22 -11.20
C ILE A 143 -6.24 15.52 -11.65
N PHE A 144 -5.87 16.80 -11.83
CA PHE A 144 -4.51 17.24 -12.14
C PHE A 144 -3.73 17.69 -10.90
#